data_AF-A0A022Q0A4-F1
#
_entry.id   AF-A0A022Q0A4-F1
#
_cell.length_a   1.000
_cell.length_b   1.000
_cell.length_c   1.000
_cell.angle_alpha   90.00
_cell.angle_beta   90.00
_cell.angle_gamma   90.00
#
_symmetry.space_group_name_H-M   'P 1'
#
loop_
_entity.id
_entity.type
_entity.pdbx_description
1 polymer ?
#
loop_
_entity_poly.entity_id
_entity_poly.type
_entity_poly.pdbx_seq_one_letter_code
_entity_poly.pdbx_strand_id
1 'polypeptide(L)'
;MIDSSPSSSAESSFRELDQAFLQTQTRIWLGEVLNTRFDQDNLNISELLQDGEILFEVSKTVWNLLLTKCMELRHLKHKYGPFGSKTSSGRYKPYSNVDSFLKTCKILGLSGIDLFSPSDVVEKRDVRKVCICIRALSKKARSKHLCVPDFDVVICSSVAMPTDMVGVIRKSLESPQCSTLSSSSSFISRNTPLKKPEQVCR
;
A
#
# COMPACT_ATOMS: atom_id res chain seq x y z
N MET A 1 38.00 -23.79 16.16
CA MET A 1 37.20 -23.97 14.93
C MET A 1 35.74 -23.88 15.33
N ILE A 2 35.00 -23.06 14.57
CA ILE A 2 33.54 -22.88 14.44
C ILE A 2 32.67 -23.10 15.68
N ASP A 3 31.93 -22.06 16.08
CA ASP A 3 30.49 -22.23 16.32
C ASP A 3 29.68 -20.95 15.99
N SER A 4 29.19 -20.96 14.75
CA SER A 4 27.77 -20.80 14.38
C SER A 4 26.95 -19.67 15.04
N SER A 5 27.00 -18.47 14.47
CA SER A 5 26.05 -17.38 14.74
C SER A 5 24.72 -17.58 13.99
N PRO A 6 23.54 -17.67 14.66
CA PRO A 6 22.25 -17.80 13.99
C PRO A 6 21.61 -16.48 13.52
N SER A 7 22.19 -15.31 13.81
CA SER A 7 21.50 -14.03 13.63
C SER A 7 21.24 -13.59 12.18
N SER A 8 21.96 -14.16 11.20
CA SER A 8 21.87 -13.71 9.81
C SER A 8 20.52 -14.04 9.13
N SER A 9 19.83 -15.11 9.54
CA SER A 9 18.59 -15.56 8.88
C SER A 9 17.33 -14.85 9.39
N ALA A 10 17.32 -14.44 10.67
CA ALA A 10 16.21 -13.70 11.26
C ALA A 10 16.19 -12.24 10.78
N GLU A 11 17.35 -11.60 10.65
CA GLU A 11 17.44 -10.23 10.13
C GLU A 11 17.08 -10.13 8.64
N SER A 12 17.41 -11.13 7.82
CA SER A 12 17.00 -11.17 6.41
C SER A 12 15.49 -11.30 6.28
N SER A 13 14.86 -12.19 7.06
CA SER A 13 13.40 -12.38 7.08
C SER A 13 12.65 -11.10 7.46
N PHE A 14 13.10 -10.37 8.49
CA PHE A 14 12.45 -9.11 8.89
C PHE A 14 12.54 -8.03 7.80
N ARG A 15 13.72 -7.89 7.18
CA ARG A 15 13.94 -6.89 6.12
C ARG A 15 13.07 -7.13 4.90
N GLU A 16 12.90 -8.40 4.52
CA GLU A 16 12.02 -8.81 3.41
C GLU A 16 10.56 -8.49 3.71
N LEU A 17 10.09 -8.82 4.92
CA LEU A 17 8.71 -8.52 5.35
C LEU A 17 8.45 -7.02 5.40
N ASP A 18 9.37 -6.24 5.96
CA ASP A 18 9.24 -4.78 6.03
C ASP A 18 9.26 -4.16 4.63
N GLN A 19 10.09 -4.67 3.72
CA GLN A 19 10.07 -4.25 2.32
C GLN A 19 8.73 -4.56 1.66
N ALA A 20 8.20 -5.79 1.80
CA ALA A 20 6.90 -6.16 1.25
C ALA A 20 5.76 -5.29 1.81
N PHE A 21 5.80 -5.02 3.12
CA PHE A 21 4.87 -4.12 3.80
C PHE A 21 4.93 -2.71 3.22
N LEU A 22 6.13 -2.12 3.16
CA LEU A 22 6.34 -0.75 2.65
C LEU A 22 5.87 -0.60 1.21
N GLN A 23 6.16 -1.57 0.35
CA GLN A 23 5.72 -1.55 -1.05
C GLN A 23 4.19 -1.64 -1.16
N THR A 24 3.58 -2.51 -0.35
CA THR A 24 2.12 -2.68 -0.31
C THR A 24 1.43 -1.42 0.19
N GLN A 25 1.86 -0.86 1.32
CA GLN A 25 1.30 0.37 1.86
C GLN A 25 1.51 1.56 0.92
N THR A 26 2.66 1.63 0.26
CA THR A 26 2.92 2.67 -0.75
C THR A 26 1.90 2.60 -1.87
N ARG A 27 1.64 1.41 -2.42
CA ARG A 27 0.64 1.23 -3.48
C ARG A 27 -0.75 1.72 -3.04
N ILE A 28 -1.22 1.26 -1.87
CA ILE A 28 -2.57 1.62 -1.41
C ILE A 28 -2.63 3.12 -1.11
N TRP A 29 -1.62 3.67 -0.44
CA TRP A 29 -1.55 5.11 -0.13
C TRP A 29 -1.56 5.97 -1.40
N LEU A 30 -0.81 5.60 -2.43
CA LEU A 30 -0.83 6.28 -3.73
C LEU A 30 -2.21 6.23 -4.36
N GLY A 31 -2.87 5.07 -4.29
CA GLY A 31 -4.21 4.89 -4.83
C GLY A 31 -5.25 5.78 -4.14
N GLU A 32 -5.19 5.86 -2.82
CA GLU A 32 -6.06 6.73 -2.02
C GLU A 32 -5.79 8.23 -2.27
N VAL A 33 -4.52 8.64 -2.37
CA VAL A 33 -4.15 10.05 -2.63
C VAL A 33 -4.58 10.50 -4.02
N LEU A 34 -4.44 9.63 -5.03
CA LEU A 34 -4.78 9.93 -6.42
C LEU A 34 -6.21 9.52 -6.78
N ASN A 35 -6.96 8.94 -5.84
CA ASN A 35 -8.27 8.32 -6.08
C ASN A 35 -8.26 7.38 -7.31
N THR A 36 -7.17 6.62 -7.47
CA THR A 36 -6.90 5.72 -8.60
C THR A 36 -6.72 4.31 -8.06
N ARG A 37 -7.26 3.31 -8.75
CA ARG A 37 -7.04 1.91 -8.39
C ARG A 37 -5.80 1.39 -9.11
N PHE A 38 -4.88 0.81 -8.36
CA PHE A 38 -3.73 0.09 -8.91
C PHE A 38 -4.00 -1.41 -8.70
N ASP A 39 -4.15 -2.15 -9.80
CA ASP A 39 -4.48 -3.57 -9.72
C ASP A 39 -3.40 -4.34 -8.94
N GLN A 40 -3.85 -5.19 -8.02
CA GLN A 40 -3.01 -6.01 -7.15
C GLN A 40 -2.23 -7.07 -7.96
N ASP A 41 -2.70 -7.36 -9.18
CA ASP A 41 -2.28 -8.48 -9.99
C ASP A 41 -0.95 -8.17 -10.71
N ASN A 42 0.16 -8.48 -10.01
CA ASN A 42 1.53 -8.58 -10.52
C ASN A 42 2.33 -7.30 -10.78
N LEU A 43 1.77 -6.10 -10.60
CA LEU A 43 2.57 -4.87 -10.78
C LEU A 43 3.44 -4.59 -9.55
N ASN A 44 4.76 -4.74 -9.73
CA ASN A 44 5.76 -4.34 -8.77
C ASN A 44 5.71 -2.82 -8.59
N ILE A 45 5.75 -2.32 -7.35
CA ILE A 45 5.73 -0.87 -7.08
C ILE A 45 6.89 -0.16 -7.79
N SER A 46 8.00 -0.88 -7.98
CA SER A 46 9.18 -0.37 -8.69
C SER A 46 8.94 -0.09 -10.16
N GLU A 47 8.07 -0.85 -10.83
CA GLU A 47 7.68 -0.63 -12.22
C GLU A 47 6.69 0.52 -12.29
N LEU A 48 5.71 0.52 -11.38
CA LEU A 48 4.71 1.56 -11.29
C LEU A 48 5.32 2.96 -11.10
N LEU A 49 6.38 3.07 -10.29
CA LEU A 49 7.03 4.35 -10.01
C LEU A 49 8.10 4.73 -11.05
N GLN A 50 8.53 3.81 -11.92
CA GLN A 50 9.73 3.97 -12.75
C GLN A 50 9.68 5.21 -13.66
N ASP A 51 8.53 5.49 -14.25
CA ASP A 51 8.35 6.63 -15.16
C ASP A 51 8.20 7.97 -14.44
N GLY A 52 8.09 7.94 -13.10
CA GLY A 52 7.94 9.10 -12.24
C GLY A 52 6.61 9.84 -12.39
N GLU A 53 5.73 9.43 -13.31
CA GLU A 53 4.44 10.09 -13.57
C GLU A 53 3.54 10.09 -12.33
N ILE A 54 3.46 8.96 -11.62
CA ILE A 54 2.67 8.85 -10.40
C ILE A 54 3.23 9.74 -9.28
N LEU A 55 4.56 9.78 -9.12
CA LEU A 55 5.19 10.68 -8.14
C LEU A 55 4.93 12.15 -8.50
N PHE A 56 4.95 12.48 -9.78
CA PHE A 56 4.63 13.81 -10.27
C PHE A 56 3.17 14.20 -9.97
N GLU A 57 2.19 13.34 -10.27
CA GLU A 57 0.79 13.63 -9.95
C GLU A 57 0.54 13.71 -8.44
N VAL A 58 1.19 12.85 -7.63
CA VAL A 58 1.12 12.98 -6.16
C VAL A 58 1.65 14.34 -5.71
N SER A 59 2.79 14.77 -6.28
CA SER A 59 3.38 16.07 -5.95
C SER A 59 2.42 17.22 -6.24
N LYS A 60 1.66 17.12 -7.34
CA LYS A 60 0.64 18.10 -7.75
C LYS A 60 -0.54 18.12 -6.80
N THR A 61 -1.06 16.95 -6.45
CA THR A 61 -2.16 16.81 -5.49
C THR A 61 -1.77 17.39 -4.14
N VAL A 62 -0.62 16.99 -3.59
CA VAL A 62 -0.14 17.49 -2.30
C VAL A 62 0.16 18.98 -2.35
N TRP A 63 0.72 19.48 -3.45
CA TRP A 63 0.94 20.92 -3.63
C TRP A 63 -0.38 21.71 -3.64
N ASN A 64 -1.39 21.22 -4.33
CA ASN A 64 -2.70 21.87 -4.37
C ASN A 64 -3.37 21.88 -2.98
N LEU A 65 -3.27 20.79 -2.23
CA LEU A 65 -3.70 20.73 -0.83
C LEU A 65 -2.92 21.74 0.03
N LEU A 66 -1.63 21.88 -0.20
CA LEU A 66 -0.80 22.85 0.50
C LEU A 66 -1.21 24.30 0.19
N LEU A 67 -1.46 24.64 -1.08
CA LEU A 67 -1.91 25.97 -1.49
C LEU A 67 -3.30 26.33 -0.95
N THR A 68 -4.20 25.35 -0.86
CA THR A 68 -5.56 25.56 -0.33
C THR A 68 -5.57 25.80 1.18
N LYS A 69 -4.66 25.14 1.93
CA LYS A 69 -4.55 25.32 3.38
C LYS A 69 -3.69 26.50 3.80
N CYS A 70 -2.59 26.77 3.11
CA CYS A 70 -1.65 27.82 3.48
C CYS A 70 -1.79 29.03 2.55
N MET A 71 -2.58 30.02 2.95
CA MET A 71 -2.79 31.25 2.18
C MET A 71 -1.49 32.00 1.84
N GLU A 72 -0.48 31.93 2.71
CA GLU A 72 0.84 32.55 2.51
C GLU A 72 1.64 31.92 1.35
N LEU A 73 1.41 30.63 1.07
CA LEU A 73 2.08 29.92 -0.03
C LEU A 73 1.47 30.25 -1.40
N ARG A 74 0.36 30.99 -1.45
CA ARG A 74 -0.21 31.50 -2.71
C ARG A 74 0.72 32.49 -3.41
N HIS A 75 1.54 33.23 -2.66
CA HIS A 75 2.59 34.08 -3.24
C HIS A 75 3.75 33.26 -3.83
N LEU A 76 4.00 32.08 -3.26
CA LEU A 76 4.97 31.12 -3.79
C LEU A 76 4.44 30.36 -5.00
N LYS A 77 3.14 30.41 -5.33
CA LYS A 77 2.61 29.90 -6.61
C LYS A 77 3.31 30.53 -7.82
N HIS A 78 3.81 31.77 -7.71
CA HIS A 78 4.53 32.40 -8.82
C HIS A 78 6.04 32.07 -8.84
N LYS A 79 6.63 31.78 -7.67
CA LYS A 79 8.07 31.47 -7.49
C LYS A 79 8.40 29.97 -7.57
N TYR A 80 7.45 29.12 -7.15
CA TYR A 80 7.51 27.66 -7.09
C TYR A 80 6.24 27.02 -7.67
N GLY A 81 5.44 27.75 -8.46
CA GLY A 81 4.33 27.15 -9.21
C GLY A 81 4.83 25.94 -10.00
N PRO A 82 4.25 24.74 -9.84
CA PRO A 82 5.13 23.61 -9.53
C PRO A 82 5.47 22.75 -10.72
N PHE A 83 5.01 23.10 -11.92
CA PHE A 83 5.23 22.30 -13.11
C PHE A 83 5.49 23.27 -14.23
N GLY A 84 6.73 23.76 -14.30
CA GLY A 84 7.12 24.83 -15.22
C GLY A 84 6.47 24.61 -16.59
N SER A 85 5.65 25.58 -17.01
CA SER A 85 5.14 25.70 -18.36
C SER A 85 6.33 25.74 -19.31
N LYS A 86 6.81 24.56 -19.67
CA LYS A 86 7.51 24.30 -20.91
C LYS A 86 6.77 23.12 -21.44
N THR A 87 5.87 23.42 -22.35
CA THR A 87 5.56 22.58 -23.50
C THR A 87 6.81 21.80 -23.92
N SER A 88 7.06 20.63 -23.33
CA SER A 88 7.93 19.65 -23.95
C SER A 88 7.01 18.62 -24.56
N SER A 89 6.44 19.04 -25.68
CA SER A 89 6.19 18.15 -26.80
C SER A 89 7.30 17.07 -26.84
N GLY A 90 6.92 15.83 -26.51
CA GLY A 90 7.57 14.62 -27.04
C GLY A 90 8.86 14.09 -26.42
N ARG A 91 9.29 14.42 -25.19
CA ARG A 91 10.47 13.77 -24.59
C ARG A 91 10.21 13.11 -23.24
N TYR A 92 10.47 11.80 -23.17
CA TYR A 92 10.55 10.99 -21.94
C TYR A 92 11.44 11.67 -20.89
N LYS A 93 10.89 11.99 -19.70
CA LYS A 93 11.65 12.62 -18.60
C LYS A 93 11.28 12.10 -17.20
N PRO A 94 11.51 10.80 -16.91
CA PRO A 94 11.28 10.25 -15.56
C PRO A 94 12.03 11.02 -14.47
N TYR A 95 13.30 11.34 -14.72
CA TYR A 95 14.14 12.10 -13.79
C TYR A 95 13.52 13.45 -13.41
N SER A 96 12.98 14.19 -14.39
CA SER A 96 12.35 15.49 -14.14
C SER A 96 11.03 15.37 -13.38
N ASN A 97 10.28 14.29 -13.62
CA ASN A 97 9.03 14.00 -12.91
C ASN A 97 9.34 13.74 -11.43
N VAL A 98 10.35 12.89 -11.18
CA VAL A 98 10.83 12.58 -9.83
C VAL A 98 11.38 13.82 -9.12
N ASP A 99 12.16 14.67 -9.81
CA ASP A 99 12.67 15.91 -9.24
C ASP A 99 11.56 16.87 -8.78
N SER A 100 10.42 16.87 -9.48
CA SER A 100 9.26 17.71 -9.12
C SER A 100 8.63 17.23 -7.81
N PHE A 101 8.55 15.90 -7.62
CA PHE A 101 8.17 15.30 -6.36
C PHE A 101 9.14 15.67 -5.23
N LEU A 102 10.45 15.51 -5.44
CA LEU A 102 11.47 15.83 -4.45
C LEU A 102 11.45 17.32 -4.05
N LYS A 103 11.19 18.22 -4.99
CA LYS A 103 11.00 19.66 -4.70
C LYS A 103 9.81 19.89 -3.78
N THR A 104 8.68 19.24 -4.05
CA THR A 104 7.49 19.33 -3.20
C THR A 104 7.76 18.80 -1.80
N CYS A 105 8.47 17.67 -1.67
CA CYS A 105 8.90 17.14 -0.38
C CYS A 105 9.78 18.15 0.40
N LYS A 106 10.73 18.80 -0.27
CA LYS A 106 11.59 19.83 0.34
C LYS A 106 10.77 21.03 0.82
N ILE A 107 9.78 21.50 0.05
CA ILE A 107 8.94 22.64 0.43
C ILE A 107 8.04 22.30 1.63
N LEU A 108 7.57 21.05 1.73
CA LEU A 108 6.87 20.57 2.93
C LEU A 108 7.78 20.44 4.16
N GLY A 109 9.09 20.55 3.97
CA GLY A 109 10.09 20.47 5.04
C GLY A 109 10.42 19.03 5.43
N LEU A 110 10.46 18.10 4.46
CA LEU A 110 11.09 16.80 4.66
C LEU A 110 12.60 16.95 4.82
N SER A 111 13.19 16.10 5.64
CA SER A 111 14.61 16.11 5.95
C SER A 111 15.41 15.38 4.85
N GLY A 112 16.68 15.76 4.67
CA GLY A 112 17.53 15.16 3.62
C GLY A 112 17.76 13.65 3.76
N ILE A 113 17.63 13.11 4.97
CA ILE A 113 17.75 11.66 5.24
C ILE A 113 16.57 10.86 4.68
N ASP A 114 15.39 11.46 4.61
CA ASP A 114 14.18 10.83 4.08
C ASP A 114 14.11 10.97 2.55
N LEU A 115 14.87 11.90 1.97
CA LEU A 115 14.90 12.12 0.52
C LEU A 115 15.75 11.07 -0.19
N PHE A 116 15.27 10.66 -1.35
CA PHE A 116 15.95 9.75 -2.26
C PHE A 116 16.51 10.49 -3.47
N SER A 117 17.29 9.79 -4.29
CA SER A 117 17.86 10.28 -5.55
C SER A 117 17.03 9.79 -6.74
N PRO A 118 16.87 10.56 -7.83
CA PRO A 118 16.09 10.12 -8.98
C PRO A 118 16.44 8.73 -9.55
N SER A 119 17.72 8.34 -9.48
CA SER A 119 18.19 7.00 -9.83
C SER A 119 17.58 5.88 -8.98
N ASP A 120 17.21 6.15 -7.72
CA ASP A 120 16.58 5.16 -6.83
C ASP A 120 15.23 4.67 -7.36
N VAL A 121 14.55 5.51 -8.15
CA VAL A 121 13.28 5.20 -8.82
C VAL A 121 13.50 4.69 -10.23
N VAL A 122 14.17 5.50 -11.07
CA VAL A 122 14.23 5.26 -12.53
C VAL A 122 15.07 4.03 -12.87
N GLU A 123 16.16 3.82 -12.13
CA GLU A 123 17.05 2.65 -12.25
C GLU A 123 16.72 1.56 -11.23
N LYS A 124 15.68 1.74 -10.41
CA LYS A 124 15.25 0.78 -9.38
C LYS A 124 16.35 0.44 -8.35
N ARG A 125 17.29 1.37 -8.09
CA ARG A 125 18.44 1.13 -7.19
C ARG A 125 18.02 0.87 -5.75
N ASP A 126 17.08 1.66 -5.23
CA ASP A 126 16.64 1.57 -3.84
C ASP A 126 15.16 1.98 -3.69
N VAL A 127 14.29 1.07 -4.09
CA VAL A 127 12.83 1.22 -3.99
C VAL A 127 12.37 1.34 -2.54
N ARG A 128 13.11 0.72 -1.60
CA ARG A 128 12.80 0.77 -0.17
C ARG A 128 12.92 2.21 0.34
N LYS A 129 13.99 2.91 -0.01
CA LYS A 129 14.20 4.32 0.34
C LYS A 129 13.10 5.22 -0.21
N VAL A 130 12.61 4.94 -1.42
CA VAL A 130 11.47 5.65 -2.02
C VAL A 130 10.20 5.46 -1.20
N CYS A 131 9.90 4.23 -0.78
CA CYS A 131 8.73 3.94 0.06
C CYS A 131 8.82 4.64 1.43
N ILE A 132 10.01 4.68 2.03
CA ILE A 132 10.27 5.40 3.29
C ILE A 132 10.02 6.91 3.11
N CYS A 133 10.49 7.50 2.01
CA CYS A 133 10.23 8.90 1.67
C CYS A 133 8.73 9.19 1.57
N ILE A 134 7.97 8.31 0.89
CA ILE A 134 6.51 8.45 0.75
C ILE A 134 5.80 8.36 2.11
N ARG A 135 6.23 7.44 2.97
CA ARG A 135 5.74 7.34 4.36
C ARG A 135 6.03 8.61 5.16
N ALA A 136 7.24 9.15 5.05
CA ALA A 136 7.64 10.40 5.69
C ALA A 136 6.82 11.59 5.15
N LEU A 137 6.54 11.61 3.83
CA LEU A 137 5.70 12.60 3.19
C LEU A 137 4.28 12.59 3.75
N SER A 138 3.65 11.42 3.87
CA SER A 138 2.31 11.28 4.48
C SER A 138 2.30 11.87 5.89
N LYS A 139 3.26 11.48 6.74
CA LYS A 139 3.37 12.00 8.12
C LYS A 139 3.56 13.51 8.16
N LYS A 140 4.43 14.04 7.29
CA LYS A 140 4.70 15.48 7.22
C LYS A 140 3.48 16.27 6.73
N ALA A 141 2.81 15.78 5.68
CA ALA A 141 1.60 16.40 5.17
C ALA A 141 0.49 16.45 6.24
N ARG A 142 0.31 15.39 7.04
CA ARG A 142 -0.63 15.41 8.17
C ARG A 142 -0.21 16.36 9.28
N SER A 143 1.09 16.49 9.57
CA SER A 143 1.60 17.48 10.54
C SER A 143 1.29 18.93 10.12
N LYS A 144 1.04 19.16 8.83
CA LYS A 144 0.59 20.43 8.26
C LYS A 144 -0.94 20.52 8.10
N HIS A 145 -1.68 19.58 8.68
CA HIS A 145 -3.14 19.47 8.60
C HIS A 145 -3.68 19.39 7.17
N LEU A 146 -2.90 18.80 6.24
CA LEU A 146 -3.39 18.46 4.90
C LEU A 146 -4.30 17.24 4.97
N CYS A 147 -5.35 17.24 4.17
CA CYS A 147 -6.27 16.12 4.04
C CYS A 147 -5.63 15.02 3.18
N VAL A 148 -4.71 14.26 3.77
CA VAL A 148 -4.08 13.10 3.13
C VAL A 148 -4.29 11.85 3.99
N PRO A 149 -4.46 10.67 3.38
CA PRO A 149 -4.58 9.42 4.11
C PRO A 149 -3.30 9.12 4.90
N ASP A 150 -3.46 8.42 6.03
CA ASP A 150 -2.34 7.97 6.84
C ASP A 150 -1.75 6.68 6.28
N PHE A 151 -0.49 6.76 5.83
CA PHE A 151 0.26 5.63 5.29
C PHE A 151 0.21 4.37 6.17
N ASP A 152 0.24 4.53 7.49
CA ASP A 152 0.30 3.40 8.43
C ASP A 152 -1.10 2.80 8.74
N VAL A 153 -2.19 3.50 8.40
CA VAL A 153 -3.59 3.15 8.76
C VAL A 153 -4.44 2.76 7.54
N VAL A 154 -3.93 2.96 6.32
CA VAL A 154 -4.64 2.71 5.03
C VAL A 154 -5.11 1.24 4.84
N ILE A 155 -4.77 0.34 5.77
CA ILE A 155 -5.21 -1.06 5.86
C ILE A 155 -6.66 -1.16 6.39
N CYS A 156 -7.66 -0.49 5.81
CA CYS A 156 -9.06 -0.69 6.21
C CYS A 156 -10.07 -0.60 5.06
N SER A 157 -9.79 0.14 3.98
CA SER A 157 -10.81 0.40 2.94
C SER A 157 -10.79 -0.59 1.76
N SER A 158 -9.64 -1.20 1.46
CA SER A 158 -9.47 -2.07 0.27
C SER A 158 -9.34 -3.56 0.58
N VAL A 159 -9.10 -3.94 1.84
CA VAL A 159 -9.07 -5.34 2.27
C VAL A 159 -10.29 -5.56 3.16
N ALA A 160 -11.45 -5.70 2.53
CA ALA A 160 -12.54 -6.41 3.19
C ALA A 160 -12.00 -7.81 3.51
N MET A 161 -11.74 -8.10 4.79
CA MET A 161 -11.41 -9.44 5.24
C MET A 161 -12.44 -10.41 4.64
N PRO A 162 -12.03 -11.52 4.00
CA PRO A 162 -12.97 -12.56 3.63
C PRO A 162 -13.67 -13.02 4.92
N THR A 163 -14.94 -12.66 5.07
CA THR A 163 -15.76 -12.97 6.26
C THR A 163 -15.78 -14.48 6.54
N ASP A 164 -15.49 -15.28 5.51
CA ASP A 164 -15.40 -16.73 5.56
C ASP A 164 -14.29 -17.25 6.51
N MET A 165 -13.13 -16.59 6.58
CA MET A 165 -12.04 -17.02 7.47
C MET A 165 -12.23 -16.58 8.93
N VAL A 166 -13.03 -15.54 9.17
CA VAL A 166 -13.40 -15.10 10.53
C VAL A 166 -14.48 -16.00 11.11
N GLY A 167 -15.33 -16.59 10.26
CA GLY A 167 -16.36 -17.57 10.66
C GLY A 167 -15.78 -18.85 11.26
N VAL A 168 -14.66 -19.34 10.73
CA VAL A 168 -13.97 -20.54 11.24
C VAL A 168 -13.39 -20.29 12.64
N ILE A 169 -12.80 -19.11 12.86
CA ILE A 169 -12.22 -18.75 14.17
C ILE A 169 -13.32 -18.49 15.20
N ARG A 170 -14.41 -17.79 14.82
CA ARG A 170 -15.58 -17.59 15.70
C ARG A 170 -16.23 -18.91 16.11
N LYS A 171 -16.47 -19.82 15.16
CA LYS A 171 -17.04 -21.14 15.46
C LYS A 171 -16.15 -21.99 16.37
N SER A 172 -14.83 -21.83 16.27
CA SER A 172 -13.88 -22.54 17.13
C SER A 172 -13.89 -22.01 18.56
N LEU A 173 -14.04 -20.70 18.75
CA LEU A 173 -14.10 -20.05 20.07
C LEU A 173 -15.46 -20.15 20.77
N GLU A 174 -16.55 -20.33 20.01
CA GLU A 174 -17.91 -20.56 20.54
C GLU A 174 -18.19 -22.01 20.96
N SER A 175 -17.19 -22.90 20.87
CA SER A 175 -17.32 -24.28 21.37
C SER A 175 -17.01 -24.35 22.88
N PRO A 176 -18.01 -24.53 23.77
CA PRO A 176 -17.73 -24.83 25.16
C PRO A 176 -17.10 -26.23 25.25
N GLN A 177 -15.93 -26.31 25.88
CA GLN A 177 -15.42 -27.58 26.37
C GLN A 177 -16.45 -28.16 27.35
N CYS A 178 -17.10 -29.26 26.97
CA CYS A 178 -17.75 -30.13 27.93
C CYS A 178 -17.38 -31.57 27.58
N SER A 179 -16.52 -32.12 28.41
CA SER A 179 -16.09 -33.51 28.48
C SER A 179 -17.25 -34.50 28.55
N THR A 180 -17.23 -35.54 27.72
CA THR A 180 -17.62 -36.92 28.11
C THR A 180 -17.26 -37.91 27.00
N LEU A 181 -16.76 -39.08 27.41
CA LEU A 181 -16.30 -40.19 26.57
C LEU A 181 -17.41 -40.81 25.73
N SER A 182 -17.09 -41.32 24.53
CA SER A 182 -17.25 -42.76 24.20
C SER A 182 -16.83 -43.13 22.77
N SER A 183 -16.07 -44.22 22.74
CA SER A 183 -15.63 -45.17 21.72
C SER A 183 -16.34 -45.30 20.36
N SER A 184 -15.48 -45.71 19.41
CA SER A 184 -15.60 -46.83 18.45
C SER A 184 -16.19 -46.66 17.04
N SER A 185 -15.38 -47.16 16.10
CA SER A 185 -15.66 -47.93 14.87
C SER A 185 -16.31 -47.24 13.67
N SER A 186 -15.49 -47.10 12.62
CA SER A 186 -15.66 -47.60 11.25
C SER A 186 -17.08 -47.97 10.75
N PHE A 187 -17.43 -47.58 9.52
CA PHE A 187 -17.58 -48.45 8.33
C PHE A 187 -18.36 -47.77 7.19
N ILE A 188 -18.02 -48.22 5.99
CA ILE A 188 -18.55 -47.96 4.64
C ILE A 188 -20.07 -48.25 4.54
N SER A 189 -20.85 -47.53 3.72
CA SER A 189 -21.46 -48.05 2.46
C SER A 189 -22.63 -47.23 1.88
N ARG A 190 -22.77 -47.39 0.56
CA ARG A 190 -23.77 -46.84 -0.38
C ARG A 190 -25.16 -47.46 -0.18
N ASN A 191 -26.23 -46.73 -0.55
CA ASN A 191 -27.19 -47.08 -1.62
C ASN A 191 -28.52 -46.30 -1.50
N THR A 192 -28.97 -45.75 -2.63
CA THR A 192 -30.38 -45.42 -2.99
C THR A 192 -31.23 -46.71 -3.14
N PRO A 193 -32.55 -46.73 -3.50
CA PRO A 193 -33.63 -45.71 -3.57
C PRO A 193 -34.98 -46.19 -2.94
N LEU A 194 -36.08 -45.40 -3.05
CA LEU A 194 -37.37 -45.74 -3.72
C LEU A 194 -38.69 -45.21 -3.04
N LYS A 195 -39.42 -44.38 -3.84
CA LYS A 195 -40.90 -44.21 -4.05
C LYS A 195 -41.88 -43.50 -3.07
N LYS A 196 -42.39 -42.33 -3.55
CA LYS A 196 -43.80 -41.84 -3.86
C LYS A 196 -44.95 -41.99 -2.83
N PRO A 197 -46.12 -41.28 -2.95
CA PRO A 197 -46.69 -40.43 -4.04
C PRO A 197 -47.09 -38.99 -3.59
N GLU A 198 -47.22 -37.94 -4.42
CA GLU A 198 -48.12 -37.57 -5.54
C GLU A 198 -49.46 -36.88 -5.14
N GLN A 199 -49.75 -35.76 -5.85
CA GLN A 199 -51.03 -35.05 -6.12
C GLN A 199 -51.45 -33.87 -5.20
N VAL A 200 -51.98 -32.73 -5.65
CA VAL A 200 -52.39 -32.21 -6.99
C VAL A 200 -52.59 -30.67 -6.88
N CYS A 201 -52.43 -29.91 -7.97
CA CYS A 201 -53.03 -28.58 -8.14
C CYS A 201 -53.73 -28.51 -9.51
N ARG A 202 -54.89 -27.85 -9.53
CA ARG A 202 -55.84 -27.69 -10.64
C ARG A 202 -55.27 -26.92 -11.82
#